data_AF-T1BFW5-F1
#
_entry.id   AF-T1BFW5-F1
#
_cell.length_a   1.000
_cell.length_b   1.000
_cell.length_c   1.000
_cell.angle_alpha   90.00
_cell.angle_beta   90.00
_cell.angle_gamma   90.00
#
_symmetry.space_group_name_H-M   'P 1'
#
loop_
_entity.id
_entity.type
_entity.pdbx_description
1 polymer ?
#
loop_
_entity_poly.entity_id
_entity_poly.type
_entity_poly.pdbx_seq_one_letter_code
_entity_poly.pdbx_strand_id
1 'polypeptide(L)'
;MKEPSKPREGAFDSKGVWSREQTILAFHFYCQTPFGQLHAKNRKLIELAALIGRTPGALAMKCVNLASLDPAIRESGRSGLSNASTLDREIREEFHANWDGLVEQAEALQVYLLHVNKALQLPQEDNEFEDADFTGETRAVLVKQRLKQAFFRRSVLSSYGGKCCISGVSDSRFLIASHIVAWKDDASIRLNPANGLCLSTIHDKAFDHHLWSLTNQHRI
;
A
#
# COMPACT_ATOMS: atom_id res chain seq x y z
N MET A 1 -5.65 -16.29 -17.74
CA MET A 1 -4.73 -15.57 -16.82
C MET A 1 -3.41 -15.34 -17.55
N LYS A 2 -2.94 -14.09 -17.69
CA LYS A 2 -1.51 -13.88 -17.99
C LYS A 2 -0.73 -14.35 -16.78
N GLU A 3 0.23 -15.24 -16.96
CA GLU A 3 1.16 -15.58 -15.89
C GLU A 3 1.73 -14.29 -15.29
N PRO A 4 1.87 -14.20 -13.95
CA PRO A 4 2.58 -13.08 -13.35
C PRO A 4 3.94 -12.99 -14.04
N SER A 5 4.26 -11.81 -14.59
CA SER A 5 5.53 -11.62 -15.31
C SER A 5 6.66 -12.06 -14.38
N LYS A 6 7.34 -13.15 -14.76
CA LYS A 6 8.39 -13.73 -13.94
C LYS A 6 9.42 -12.64 -13.64
N PRO A 7 9.82 -12.45 -12.37
CA PRO A 7 10.84 -11.46 -12.03
C PRO A 7 12.13 -11.76 -12.80
N ARG A 8 12.94 -10.73 -13.04
CA ARG A 8 14.23 -10.91 -13.71
C ARG A 8 15.11 -11.89 -12.93
N GLU A 9 15.98 -12.60 -13.63
CA GLU A 9 16.94 -13.49 -12.99
C GLU A 9 17.83 -12.70 -12.03
N GLY A 10 18.06 -13.23 -10.83
CA GLY A 10 18.79 -12.52 -9.76
C GLY A 10 18.04 -11.32 -9.14
N ALA A 11 16.76 -11.11 -9.43
CA ALA A 11 16.01 -9.94 -8.92
C ALA A 11 15.94 -9.84 -7.39
N PHE A 12 16.17 -10.94 -6.66
CA PHE A 12 16.15 -10.98 -5.19
C PHE A 12 17.49 -11.36 -4.58
N ASP A 13 18.59 -11.16 -5.32
CA ASP A 13 19.93 -11.38 -4.79
C ASP A 13 20.15 -10.57 -3.51
N SER A 14 20.73 -11.23 -2.51
CA SER A 14 20.92 -10.63 -1.20
C SER A 14 22.10 -9.66 -1.12
N LYS A 15 22.96 -9.71 -2.13
CA LYS A 15 24.17 -8.87 -2.27
C LYS A 15 24.00 -7.94 -3.47
N GLY A 16 24.63 -6.76 -3.39
CA GLY A 16 24.64 -5.80 -4.49
C GLY A 16 23.55 -4.72 -4.42
N VAL A 17 23.41 -4.00 -5.53
CA VAL A 17 22.52 -2.84 -5.69
C VAL A 17 21.05 -3.26 -5.57
N TRP A 18 20.18 -2.36 -5.12
CA TRP A 18 18.74 -2.60 -5.08
C TRP A 18 18.20 -2.90 -6.48
N SER A 19 17.53 -4.03 -6.64
CA SER A 19 16.81 -4.34 -7.88
C SER A 19 15.52 -3.52 -7.97
N ARG A 20 14.91 -3.53 -9.17
CA ARG A 20 13.62 -2.91 -9.40
C ARG A 20 12.53 -3.60 -8.58
N GLU A 21 12.52 -4.92 -8.58
CA GLU A 21 11.57 -5.79 -7.89
C GLU A 21 11.62 -5.59 -6.36
N GLN A 22 12.83 -5.53 -5.78
CA GLN A 22 13.03 -5.19 -4.37
C GLN A 22 12.52 -3.77 -4.07
N THR A 23 12.75 -2.81 -4.98
CA THR A 23 12.32 -1.41 -4.79
C THR A 23 10.80 -1.25 -4.95
N ILE A 24 10.14 -1.99 -5.85
CA ILE A 24 8.68 -2.04 -5.99
C ILE A 24 8.05 -2.50 -4.68
N LEU A 25 8.55 -3.60 -4.11
CA LEU A 25 8.04 -4.10 -2.83
C LEU A 25 8.32 -3.14 -1.67
N ALA A 26 9.47 -2.48 -1.66
CA ALA A 26 9.79 -1.45 -0.67
C ALA A 26 8.87 -0.22 -0.78
N PHE A 27 8.54 0.21 -2.00
CA PHE A 27 7.61 1.32 -2.26
C PHE A 27 6.18 0.96 -1.88
N HIS A 28 5.71 -0.23 -2.31
CA HIS A 28 4.40 -0.76 -1.91
C HIS A 28 4.26 -0.84 -0.37
N PHE A 29 5.30 -1.31 0.33
CA PHE A 29 5.33 -1.36 1.79
C PHE A 29 5.32 0.03 2.44
N TYR A 30 6.13 0.96 1.90
CA TYR A 30 6.18 2.35 2.35
C TYR A 30 4.80 3.00 2.30
N CYS A 31 4.07 2.89 1.19
CA CYS A 31 2.75 3.51 1.01
C CYS A 31 1.77 3.11 2.13
N GLN A 32 1.90 1.90 2.67
CA GLN A 32 0.96 1.32 3.65
C GLN A 32 1.44 1.42 5.09
N THR A 33 2.61 2.00 5.34
CA THR A 33 3.25 1.99 6.66
C THR A 33 3.49 3.42 7.15
N PRO A 34 2.93 3.80 8.32
CA PRO A 34 3.15 5.13 8.87
C PRO A 34 4.65 5.41 9.07
N PHE A 35 5.07 6.65 8.84
CA PHE A 35 6.49 7.05 8.91
C PHE A 35 7.19 6.59 10.20
N GLY A 36 6.54 6.71 11.35
CA GLY A 36 7.10 6.28 12.65
C GLY A 36 7.29 4.77 12.82
N GLN A 37 6.74 3.95 11.92
CA GLN A 37 6.87 2.49 11.92
C GLN A 37 7.90 1.97 10.90
N LEU A 38 8.57 2.86 10.16
CA LEU A 38 9.62 2.52 9.20
C LEU A 38 10.96 2.24 9.91
N HIS A 39 10.98 1.23 10.77
CA HIS A 39 12.15 0.88 11.58
C HIS A 39 12.41 -0.63 11.62
N ALA A 40 13.66 -1.02 11.86
CA ALA A 40 14.12 -2.42 11.82
C ALA A 40 13.42 -3.37 12.83
N LYS A 41 12.73 -2.83 13.85
CA LYS A 41 11.95 -3.61 14.83
C LYS A 41 10.51 -3.93 14.38
N ASN A 42 10.05 -3.39 13.25
CA ASN A 42 8.70 -3.61 12.77
C ASN A 42 8.61 -5.03 12.20
N ARG A 43 7.72 -5.86 12.76
CA ARG A 43 7.61 -7.27 12.40
C ARG A 43 7.33 -7.50 10.91
N LYS A 44 6.42 -6.72 10.32
CA LYS A 44 6.08 -6.82 8.88
C LYS A 44 7.27 -6.43 7.99
N LEU A 45 8.06 -5.46 8.45
CA LEU A 45 9.27 -5.04 7.75
C LEU A 45 10.33 -6.16 7.81
N ILE A 46 10.50 -6.80 8.97
CA ILE A 46 11.43 -7.92 9.13
C ILE A 46 11.05 -9.08 8.19
N GLU A 47 9.76 -9.42 8.13
CA GLU A 47 9.24 -10.48 7.26
C GLU A 47 9.48 -10.17 5.78
N LEU A 48 9.13 -8.95 5.35
CA LEU A 48 9.37 -8.54 3.96
C LEU A 48 10.86 -8.51 3.63
N ALA A 49 11.70 -7.99 4.53
CA ALA A 49 13.15 -7.95 4.33
C ALA A 49 13.71 -9.35 4.11
N ALA A 50 13.30 -10.32 4.93
CA ALA A 50 13.69 -11.72 4.77
C ALA A 50 13.25 -12.29 3.41
N LEU A 51 12.00 -12.02 2.99
CA LEU A 51 11.47 -12.50 1.71
C LEU A 51 12.23 -11.96 0.49
N ILE A 52 12.70 -10.71 0.54
CA ILE A 52 13.37 -10.05 -0.60
C ILE A 52 14.91 -10.14 -0.55
N GLY A 53 15.47 -10.91 0.41
CA GLY A 53 16.91 -11.08 0.56
C GLY A 53 17.63 -9.86 1.16
N ARG A 54 16.97 -9.01 1.95
CA ARG A 54 17.57 -7.81 2.58
C ARG A 54 17.54 -7.87 4.09
N THR A 55 18.37 -7.05 4.75
CA THR A 55 18.28 -6.88 6.20
C THR A 55 17.15 -5.92 6.57
N PRO A 56 16.53 -6.05 7.76
CA PRO A 56 15.51 -5.12 8.21
C PRO A 56 16.01 -3.66 8.26
N GLY A 57 17.27 -3.45 8.64
CA GLY A 57 17.88 -2.11 8.61
C GLY A 57 17.97 -1.53 7.19
N ALA A 58 18.39 -2.34 6.22
CA ALA A 58 18.50 -1.90 4.83
C ALA A 58 17.13 -1.53 4.24
N LEU A 59 16.10 -2.36 4.47
CA LEU A 59 14.75 -2.09 4.00
C LEU A 59 14.15 -0.84 4.69
N ALA A 60 14.36 -0.67 6.00
CA ALA A 60 13.92 0.54 6.70
C ALA A 60 14.54 1.80 6.10
N MET A 61 15.87 1.81 5.89
CA MET A 61 16.55 2.94 5.24
C MET A 61 16.03 3.20 3.82
N LYS A 62 15.76 2.14 3.05
CA LYS A 62 15.19 2.25 1.70
C LYS A 62 13.80 2.89 1.73
N CYS A 63 12.92 2.47 2.64
CA CYS A 63 11.59 3.09 2.80
C CYS A 63 11.70 4.56 3.26
N VAL A 64 12.66 4.89 4.12
CA VAL A 64 12.89 6.28 4.56
C VAL A 64 13.48 7.16 3.45
N ASN A 65 14.30 6.59 2.55
CA ASN A 65 14.72 7.27 1.31
C ASN A 65 13.53 7.52 0.37
N LEU A 66 12.63 6.55 0.21
CA LEU A 66 11.42 6.72 -0.59
C LEU A 66 10.50 7.80 0.02
N ALA A 67 10.36 7.80 1.34
CA ALA A 67 9.59 8.80 2.08
C ALA A 67 10.14 10.23 1.91
N SER A 68 11.46 10.40 1.72
CA SER A 68 12.05 11.73 1.50
C SER A 68 11.68 12.35 0.15
N LEU A 69 11.18 11.54 -0.79
CA LEU A 69 10.65 12.01 -2.08
C LEU A 69 9.18 12.46 -1.99
N ASP A 70 8.49 12.21 -0.88
CA ASP A 70 7.07 12.51 -0.71
C ASP A 70 6.86 13.96 -0.23
N PRO A 71 6.18 14.82 -1.03
CA PRO A 71 5.86 16.18 -0.63
C PRO A 71 5.12 16.28 0.71
N ALA A 72 4.16 15.38 0.96
CA ALA A 72 3.36 15.41 2.19
C ALA A 72 4.21 15.15 3.44
N ILE A 73 5.24 14.31 3.32
CA ILE A 73 6.21 14.10 4.39
C ILE A 73 7.06 15.35 4.59
N ARG A 74 7.62 15.90 3.50
CA ARG A 74 8.49 17.10 3.54
C ARG A 74 7.77 18.33 4.10
N GLU A 75 6.54 18.58 3.68
CA GLU A 75 5.71 19.72 4.11
C GLU A 75 5.31 19.62 5.58
N SER A 76 5.18 18.41 6.11
CA SER A 76 4.88 18.20 7.53
C SER A 76 6.07 18.44 8.47
N GLY A 77 7.21 18.90 7.95
CA GLY A 77 8.45 19.12 8.71
C GLY A 77 9.23 17.85 9.03
N ARG A 78 8.73 16.68 8.60
CA ARG A 78 9.45 15.41 8.68
C ARG A 78 10.41 15.32 7.48
N SER A 79 11.67 15.01 7.75
CA SER A 79 12.64 14.72 6.69
C SER A 79 13.04 13.25 6.74
N GLY A 80 13.05 12.62 5.56
CA GLY A 80 13.70 11.32 5.38
C GLY A 80 15.19 11.46 5.14
N LEU A 81 15.83 10.34 4.80
CA LEU A 81 17.24 10.30 4.40
C LEU A 81 17.41 10.94 3.01
N SER A 82 18.52 11.64 2.79
CA SER A 82 18.80 12.38 1.54
C SER A 82 19.36 11.50 0.40
N ASN A 83 19.35 10.18 0.55
CA ASN A 83 20.04 9.24 -0.34
C ASN A 83 19.07 8.47 -1.26
N ALA A 84 17.97 9.09 -1.67
CA ALA A 84 17.06 8.51 -2.65
C ALA A 84 17.75 8.34 -4.01
N SER A 85 17.80 7.10 -4.49
CA SER A 85 18.47 6.73 -5.74
C SER A 85 17.66 7.14 -6.98
N THR A 86 18.27 7.09 -8.16
CA THR A 86 17.56 7.30 -9.44
C THR A 86 16.39 6.32 -9.60
N LEU A 87 16.62 5.04 -9.28
CA LEU A 87 15.58 4.01 -9.33
C LEU A 87 14.40 4.28 -8.38
N ASP A 88 14.65 4.90 -7.21
CA ASP A 88 13.58 5.30 -6.28
C ASP A 88 12.67 6.36 -6.91
N ARG A 89 13.26 7.30 -7.66
CA ARG A 89 12.51 8.37 -8.35
C ARG A 89 11.71 7.81 -9.52
N GLU A 90 12.32 6.96 -10.33
CA GLU A 90 11.67 6.30 -11.47
C GLU A 90 10.45 5.47 -11.04
N ILE A 91 10.61 4.61 -10.03
CA ILE A 91 9.51 3.79 -9.50
C ILE A 91 8.41 4.68 -8.93
N ARG A 92 8.79 5.73 -8.18
CA ARG A 92 7.81 6.67 -7.64
C ARG A 92 7.02 7.35 -8.76
N GLU A 93 7.69 7.95 -9.73
CA GLU A 93 7.06 8.64 -10.86
C GLU A 93 6.13 7.72 -11.64
N GLU A 94 6.58 6.51 -11.94
CA GLU A 94 5.79 5.49 -12.63
C GLU A 94 4.49 5.13 -11.89
N PHE A 95 4.58 4.83 -10.59
CA PHE A 95 3.42 4.35 -9.85
C PHE A 95 2.52 5.45 -9.30
N HIS A 96 3.01 6.68 -9.18
CA HIS A 96 2.12 7.84 -9.00
C HIS A 96 1.21 8.05 -10.22
N ALA A 97 1.66 7.66 -11.42
CA ALA A 97 0.85 7.66 -12.63
C ALA A 97 0.01 6.38 -12.82
N ASN A 98 0.32 5.28 -12.11
CA ASN A 98 -0.36 4.00 -12.25
C ASN A 98 -0.38 3.17 -10.96
N TRP A 99 -1.25 3.54 -10.01
CA TRP A 99 -1.39 2.83 -8.74
C TRP A 99 -1.90 1.39 -8.88
N ASP A 100 -2.76 1.12 -9.87
CA ASP A 100 -3.21 -0.24 -10.20
C ASP A 100 -2.03 -1.12 -10.62
N GLY A 101 -1.12 -0.60 -11.44
CA GLY A 101 0.11 -1.28 -11.82
C GLY A 101 0.99 -1.62 -10.61
N LEU A 102 1.08 -0.73 -9.61
CA LEU A 102 1.86 -0.97 -8.40
C LEU A 102 1.34 -2.19 -7.65
N VAL A 103 0.04 -2.19 -7.35
CA VAL A 103 -0.60 -3.27 -6.59
C VAL A 103 -0.48 -4.57 -7.35
N GLU A 104 -0.75 -4.57 -8.65
CA GLU A 104 -0.66 -5.79 -9.46
C GLU A 104 0.76 -6.37 -9.52
N GLN A 105 1.78 -5.54 -9.71
CA GLN A 105 3.18 -6.00 -9.73
C GLN A 105 3.63 -6.45 -8.34
N ALA A 106 3.32 -5.70 -7.28
CA ALA A 106 3.73 -6.06 -5.92
C ALA A 106 3.09 -7.37 -5.44
N GLU A 107 1.80 -7.60 -5.74
CA GLU A 107 1.12 -8.85 -5.42
C GLU A 107 1.69 -10.03 -6.21
N ALA A 108 1.95 -9.85 -7.51
CA ALA A 108 2.61 -10.88 -8.32
C ALA A 108 3.99 -11.29 -7.77
N LEU A 109 4.80 -10.32 -7.35
CA LEU A 109 6.11 -10.58 -6.75
C LEU A 109 5.99 -11.28 -5.38
N GLN A 110 5.04 -10.88 -4.53
CA GLN A 110 4.80 -11.55 -3.24
C GLN A 110 4.37 -13.00 -3.43
N VAL A 111 3.43 -13.27 -4.34
CA VAL A 111 2.99 -14.64 -4.68
C VAL A 111 4.16 -15.47 -5.19
N TYR A 112 5.00 -14.92 -6.06
CA TYR A 112 6.20 -15.59 -6.55
C TYR A 112 7.16 -15.96 -5.40
N LEU A 113 7.46 -15.00 -4.51
CA LEU A 113 8.37 -15.21 -3.38
C LEU A 113 7.84 -16.26 -2.40
N LEU A 114 6.54 -16.29 -2.14
CA LEU A 114 5.92 -17.30 -1.29
C LEU A 114 6.00 -18.70 -1.90
N HIS A 115 5.81 -18.82 -3.22
CA HIS A 115 5.96 -20.09 -3.94
C HIS A 115 7.41 -20.60 -3.88
N VAL A 116 8.39 -19.74 -4.20
CA VAL A 116 9.81 -20.13 -4.25
C VAL A 116 10.36 -20.46 -2.86
N ASN A 117 9.94 -19.73 -1.82
CA ASN A 117 10.37 -19.98 -0.44
C ASN A 117 9.63 -21.15 0.25
N LYS A 118 8.82 -21.94 -0.47
CA LYS A 118 7.97 -23.01 0.08
C LYS A 118 7.09 -22.54 1.26
N ALA A 119 6.71 -21.26 1.27
CA ALA A 119 5.90 -20.65 2.32
C ALA A 119 4.39 -20.78 2.05
N LEU A 120 3.98 -21.56 1.04
CA LEU A 120 2.59 -21.95 0.85
C LEU A 120 2.25 -23.18 1.70
N GLN A 121 1.97 -22.93 2.96
CA GLN A 121 0.68 -23.34 3.50
C GLN A 121 -0.13 -22.04 3.58
N LEU A 122 -1.07 -21.85 2.66
CA LEU A 122 -2.12 -20.85 2.87
C LEU A 122 -2.76 -21.18 4.23
N PRO A 123 -2.95 -20.21 5.14
CA PRO A 123 -3.91 -20.39 6.21
C PRO A 123 -5.24 -20.70 5.52
N GLN A 124 -5.71 -21.94 5.63
CA GLN A 124 -7.13 -22.20 5.50
C GLN A 124 -7.75 -21.57 6.74
N GLU A 125 -8.11 -20.30 6.64
CA GLU A 125 -9.21 -19.83 7.48
C GLU A 125 -10.42 -20.63 7.00
N ASP A 126 -10.86 -21.58 7.84
CA ASP A 126 -12.18 -22.20 7.76
C ASP A 126 -13.22 -21.07 7.84
N ASN A 127 -13.48 -20.43 6.71
CA ASN A 127 -14.60 -19.53 6.54
C ASN A 127 -15.75 -20.40 6.05
N GLU A 128 -16.57 -20.83 7.01
CA GLU A 128 -17.95 -21.28 6.80
C GLU A 128 -18.72 -20.18 6.06
N PHE A 129 -18.67 -20.19 4.73
CA PHE A 129 -19.64 -19.51 3.90
C PHE A 129 -20.08 -20.49 2.83
N GLU A 130 -21.38 -20.76 2.84
CA GLU A 130 -22.12 -21.62 1.94
C GLU A 130 -21.63 -21.51 0.49
N ASP A 131 -21.51 -22.68 -0.16
CA ASP A 131 -21.24 -22.87 -1.59
C ASP A 131 -22.22 -22.05 -2.45
N ALA A 132 -21.91 -20.77 -2.63
CA ALA A 132 -22.38 -20.02 -3.78
C ALA A 132 -21.42 -20.34 -4.92
N ASP A 133 -21.94 -21.07 -5.91
CA ASP A 133 -21.30 -21.50 -7.15
C ASP A 133 -20.73 -20.31 -7.94
N PHE A 134 -19.55 -19.83 -7.53
CA PHE A 134 -18.77 -18.85 -8.26
C PHE A 134 -17.69 -19.60 -9.03
N THR A 135 -17.78 -19.58 -10.36
CA THR A 135 -16.73 -20.06 -11.26
C THR A 135 -15.38 -19.47 -10.87
N GLY A 136 -14.29 -20.22 -11.06
CA GLY A 136 -12.94 -19.82 -10.58
C GLY A 136 -12.50 -18.42 -11.03
N GLU A 137 -13.03 -17.93 -12.16
CA GLU A 137 -12.79 -16.57 -12.65
C GLU A 137 -13.43 -15.49 -11.76
N THR A 138 -14.67 -15.67 -11.31
CA THR A 138 -15.35 -14.71 -10.42
C THR A 138 -14.64 -14.65 -9.07
N ARG A 139 -14.18 -15.79 -8.54
CA ARG A 139 -13.41 -15.83 -7.28
C ARG A 139 -12.10 -15.04 -7.40
N ALA A 140 -11.38 -15.17 -8.50
CA ALA A 140 -10.12 -14.44 -8.72
C ALA A 140 -10.35 -12.92 -8.80
N VAL A 141 -11.42 -12.47 -9.46
CA VAL A 141 -11.80 -11.05 -9.54
C VAL A 141 -12.10 -10.47 -8.15
N LEU A 142 -12.88 -11.18 -7.35
CA LEU A 142 -13.23 -10.75 -5.98
C LEU A 142 -12.01 -10.65 -5.07
N VAL A 143 -11.10 -11.62 -5.13
CA VAL A 143 -9.83 -11.58 -4.36
C VAL A 143 -8.98 -10.38 -4.78
N LYS A 144 -8.82 -10.15 -6.08
CA LYS A 144 -8.06 -9.01 -6.61
C LYS A 144 -8.66 -7.67 -6.15
N GLN A 145 -9.98 -7.54 -6.16
CA GLN A 145 -10.67 -6.35 -5.69
C GLN A 145 -10.45 -6.12 -4.18
N ARG A 146 -10.52 -7.17 -3.36
CA ARG A 146 -10.25 -7.08 -1.91
C ARG A 146 -8.83 -6.60 -1.62
N LEU A 147 -7.82 -7.12 -2.32
CA LEU A 147 -6.42 -6.70 -2.16
C LEU A 147 -6.24 -5.22 -2.52
N LYS A 148 -6.83 -4.80 -3.65
CA LYS A 148 -6.85 -3.41 -4.11
C LYS A 148 -7.48 -2.46 -3.08
N GLN A 149 -8.65 -2.79 -2.56
CA GLN A 149 -9.32 -2.00 -1.52
C GLN A 149 -8.52 -1.99 -0.21
N ALA A 150 -7.94 -3.12 0.18
CA ALA A 150 -7.12 -3.21 1.39
C ALA A 150 -5.84 -2.37 1.28
N PHE A 151 -5.19 -2.35 0.10
CA PHE A 151 -4.08 -1.45 -0.20
C PHE A 151 -4.50 0.01 -0.04
N PHE A 152 -5.55 0.43 -0.74
CA PHE A 152 -6.05 1.81 -0.66
C PHE A 152 -6.33 2.22 0.78
N ARG A 153 -7.07 1.39 1.52
CA ARG A 153 -7.39 1.63 2.93
C ARG A 153 -6.13 1.82 3.77
N ARG A 154 -5.17 0.90 3.69
CA ARG A 154 -3.94 0.97 4.50
C ARG A 154 -3.12 2.20 4.13
N SER A 155 -3.04 2.53 2.85
CA SER A 155 -2.29 3.69 2.38
C SER A 155 -2.91 5.00 2.86
N VAL A 156 -4.24 5.15 2.77
CA VAL A 156 -4.94 6.33 3.32
C VAL A 156 -4.72 6.44 4.83
N LEU A 157 -4.99 5.38 5.59
CA LEU A 157 -4.81 5.42 7.05
C LEU A 157 -3.35 5.76 7.43
N SER A 158 -2.38 5.21 6.69
CA SER A 158 -0.95 5.49 6.88
C SER A 158 -0.63 6.97 6.72
N SER A 159 -1.12 7.61 5.66
CA SER A 159 -0.88 9.03 5.36
C SER A 159 -1.41 9.96 6.45
N TYR A 160 -2.53 9.59 7.09
CA TYR A 160 -3.11 10.34 8.21
C TYR A 160 -2.59 9.92 9.59
N GLY A 161 -1.56 9.06 9.66
CA GLY A 161 -1.01 8.57 10.92
C GLY A 161 -2.00 7.75 11.74
N GLY A 162 -2.99 7.13 11.09
CA GLY A 162 -4.05 6.35 11.73
C GLY A 162 -5.00 7.20 12.55
N LYS A 163 -5.31 8.43 12.10
CA LYS A 163 -6.25 9.34 12.78
C LYS A 163 -7.28 9.90 11.81
N CYS A 164 -8.50 10.12 12.30
CA CYS A 164 -9.50 10.86 11.55
C CYS A 164 -9.02 12.31 11.35
N CYS A 165 -9.08 12.81 10.12
CA CYS A 165 -8.63 14.17 9.79
C CYS A 165 -9.54 15.28 10.33
N ILE A 166 -10.75 14.94 10.80
CA ILE A 166 -11.70 15.90 11.38
C ILE A 166 -11.70 15.83 12.90
N SER A 167 -11.96 14.65 13.49
CA SER A 167 -12.10 14.49 14.95
C SER A 167 -10.84 14.05 15.68
N GLY A 168 -9.81 13.58 14.97
CA GLY A 168 -8.59 13.04 15.58
C GLY A 168 -8.74 11.64 16.22
N VAL A 169 -9.92 11.01 16.16
CA VAL A 169 -10.13 9.61 16.59
C VAL A 169 -9.05 8.72 15.98
N SER A 170 -8.41 7.87 16.78
CA SER A 170 -7.25 7.09 16.35
C SER A 170 -7.41 5.56 16.49
N ASP A 171 -8.57 5.09 16.95
CA ASP A 171 -8.84 3.66 16.98
C ASP A 171 -9.23 3.19 15.59
N SER A 172 -8.37 2.33 15.00
CA SER A 172 -8.51 1.83 13.63
C SER A 172 -9.86 1.18 13.33
N ARG A 173 -10.56 0.65 14.33
CA ARG A 173 -11.89 0.03 14.19
C ARG A 173 -12.96 1.06 13.82
N PHE A 174 -12.75 2.33 14.18
CA PHE A 174 -13.66 3.43 13.86
C PHE A 174 -13.22 4.24 12.64
N LEU A 175 -12.11 3.89 11.99
CA LEU A 175 -11.57 4.63 10.86
C LEU A 175 -11.99 4.02 9.53
N ILE A 176 -12.43 4.86 8.61
CA ILE A 176 -12.78 4.54 7.23
C ILE A 176 -11.85 5.33 6.30
N ALA A 177 -11.47 4.70 5.18
CA ALA A 177 -10.80 5.39 4.08
C ALA A 177 -11.87 5.77 3.06
N SER A 178 -12.40 6.99 3.19
CA SER A 178 -13.45 7.52 2.32
C SER A 178 -12.83 8.01 1.01
N HIS A 179 -13.44 7.72 -0.13
CA HIS A 179 -13.03 8.29 -1.41
C HIS A 179 -13.54 9.74 -1.54
N ILE A 180 -12.71 10.63 -2.11
CA ILE A 180 -13.14 12.00 -2.46
C ILE A 180 -13.95 11.96 -3.75
N VAL A 181 -13.36 11.40 -4.80
CA VAL A 181 -14.05 11.01 -6.05
C VAL A 181 -14.46 9.55 -5.91
N ALA A 182 -15.76 9.29 -5.98
CA ALA A 182 -16.30 7.97 -5.70
C ALA A 182 -15.69 6.90 -6.61
N TRP A 183 -15.55 5.69 -6.06
CA TRP A 183 -14.92 4.55 -6.74
C TRP A 183 -15.47 4.33 -8.16
N LYS A 184 -16.78 4.43 -8.34
CA LYS A 184 -17.42 4.17 -9.64
C LYS A 184 -17.13 5.24 -10.71
N ASP A 185 -16.78 6.46 -10.31
CA ASP A 185 -16.77 7.63 -11.20
C ASP A 185 -15.43 7.80 -11.94
N ASP A 186 -14.30 7.43 -11.33
CA ASP A 186 -12.99 7.48 -11.99
C ASP A 186 -12.13 6.28 -11.60
N ALA A 187 -11.87 5.40 -12.57
CA ALA A 187 -11.07 4.20 -12.37
C ALA A 187 -9.58 4.47 -12.17
N SER A 188 -9.05 5.59 -12.68
CA SER A 188 -7.61 5.89 -12.68
C SER A 188 -7.06 6.29 -11.30
N ILE A 189 -7.93 6.79 -10.42
CA ILE A 189 -7.57 7.29 -9.08
C ILE A 189 -8.15 6.45 -7.94
N ARG A 190 -8.74 5.28 -8.23
CA ARG A 190 -9.33 4.36 -7.22
C ARG A 190 -8.37 3.96 -6.12
N LEU A 191 -7.11 3.76 -6.50
CA LEU A 191 -6.04 3.31 -5.62
C LEU A 191 -5.07 4.42 -5.25
N ASN A 192 -5.27 5.63 -5.77
CA ASN A 192 -4.46 6.78 -5.43
C ASN A 192 -4.79 7.23 -4.00
N PRO A 193 -3.86 7.14 -3.03
CA PRO A 193 -4.13 7.56 -1.66
C PRO A 193 -4.51 9.04 -1.52
N ALA A 194 -4.12 9.89 -2.48
CA ALA A 194 -4.51 11.31 -2.50
C ALA A 194 -6.01 11.52 -2.80
N ASN A 195 -6.70 10.50 -3.33
CA ASN A 195 -8.16 10.48 -3.49
C ASN A 195 -8.88 9.93 -2.24
N GLY A 196 -8.19 9.86 -1.09
CA GLY A 196 -8.72 9.26 0.12
C GLY A 196 -8.63 10.17 1.34
N LEU A 197 -9.69 10.19 2.15
CA LEU A 197 -9.74 10.82 3.47
C LEU A 197 -9.81 9.75 4.55
N CYS A 198 -9.00 9.88 5.60
CA CYS A 198 -9.17 9.07 6.81
C CYS A 198 -10.24 9.71 7.68
N LEU A 199 -11.43 9.13 7.73
CA LEU A 199 -12.58 9.64 8.47
C LEU A 199 -12.98 8.66 9.58
N SER A 200 -13.58 9.16 10.66
CA SER A 200 -14.30 8.28 11.57
C SER A 200 -15.61 7.83 10.90
N THR A 201 -16.19 6.72 11.33
CA THR A 201 -17.49 6.21 10.84
C THR A 201 -18.58 7.28 10.72
N ILE A 202 -18.72 8.20 11.68
CA ILE A 202 -19.75 9.26 11.65
C ILE A 202 -19.45 10.29 10.55
N HIS A 203 -18.22 10.81 10.52
CA HIS A 203 -17.81 11.80 9.51
C HIS A 203 -17.88 11.26 8.09
N ASP A 204 -17.49 10.00 7.89
CA ASP A 204 -17.63 9.27 6.63
C ASP A 204 -19.07 9.25 6.14
N LYS A 205 -20.00 8.77 6.98
CA LYS A 205 -21.44 8.77 6.64
C LYS A 205 -21.97 10.17 6.35
N ALA A 206 -21.57 11.16 7.12
CA ALA A 206 -22.01 12.53 6.89
C ALA A 206 -21.45 13.11 5.57
N PHE A 207 -20.21 12.75 5.20
CA PHE A 207 -19.57 13.16 3.95
C PHE A 207 -20.23 12.51 2.73
N ASP A 208 -20.46 11.19 2.79
CA ASP A 208 -21.15 10.42 1.75
C ASP A 208 -22.58 10.91 1.49
N HIS A 209 -23.27 11.38 2.53
CA HIS A 209 -24.60 11.98 2.43
C HIS A 209 -24.58 13.48 2.10
N HIS A 210 -23.41 14.04 1.77
CA HIS A 210 -23.23 15.45 1.43
C HIS A 210 -23.72 16.44 2.52
N LEU A 211 -23.71 16.01 3.78
CA LEU A 211 -24.05 16.88 4.91
C LEU A 211 -22.94 17.91 5.19
N TRP A 212 -21.72 17.63 4.74
CA TRP A 212 -20.58 18.53 4.73
C TRP A 212 -19.60 18.13 3.61
N SER A 213 -18.69 19.03 3.23
CA SER A 213 -17.62 18.76 2.25
C SER A 213 -16.38 19.59 2.57
N LEU A 214 -15.33 19.52 1.76
CA LEU A 214 -14.11 20.33 1.92
C LEU A 214 -13.86 21.18 0.67
N THR A 215 -13.48 22.43 0.92
CA THR A 215 -12.90 23.30 -0.11
C THR A 215 -11.43 22.94 -0.37
N ASN A 216 -10.88 23.43 -1.48
CA ASN A 216 -9.45 23.30 -1.80
C ASN A 216 -8.50 23.94 -0.76
N GLN A 217 -9.04 24.74 0.17
CA GLN A 217 -8.30 25.34 1.28
C GLN A 217 -8.45 24.53 2.59
N HIS A 218 -8.95 23.30 2.51
CA HIS A 218 -9.22 22.41 3.65
C HIS A 218 -10.18 23.02 4.69
N ARG A 219 -11.15 23.81 4.23
CA ARG A 219 -12.25 24.33 5.06
C ARG A 219 -13.52 23.53 4.81
N ILE A 220 -14.27 23.25 5.88
CA ILE A 220 -15.60 22.66 5.87
C ILE A 220 -16.63 23.72 5.46
#